data_AF-A0A8H5MBT6-F1
#
_entry.id   AF-A0A8H5MBT6-F1
#
_cell.length_a   1.000
_cell.length_b   1.000
_cell.length_c   1.000
_cell.angle_alpha   90.00
_cell.angle_beta   90.00
_cell.angle_gamma   90.00
#
_symmetry.space_group_name_H-M   'P 1'
#
loop_
_entity.id
_entity.type
_entity.pdbx_description
1 polymer ?
#
loop_
_entity_poly.entity_id
_entity_poly.type
_entity_poly.pdbx_seq_one_letter_code
_entity_poly.pdbx_strand_id
1 'polypeptide(L)'
;MMFSGFHAMAPTDAELATQTLSEEGSFRFTSFSASDAVTLGLSLRKRFRATSRHVKGKGLVISIQSIAGHTLFACTVGDLGHGSGIGDVSMDSWTCIEGMVSVVKRTGHSSFYVEKGMSAMGKTPKQMGIQGEFRVNGGGV
;
A
#
# COMPACT_ATOMS: atom_id res chain seq x y z
N MET A 1 29.73 12.28 33.26
CA MET A 1 29.55 12.04 31.82
C MET A 1 28.06 12.05 31.53
N MET A 2 27.57 13.04 30.77
CA MET A 2 26.15 13.13 30.39
C MET A 2 25.98 12.46 29.03
N PHE A 3 25.23 11.36 28.98
CA PHE A 3 24.76 10.75 27.75
C PHE A 3 23.57 11.58 27.23
N SER A 4 23.84 12.49 26.29
CA SER A 4 22.77 13.05 25.46
C SER A 4 22.36 12.00 24.44
N GLY A 5 21.28 11.28 24.73
CA GLY A 5 20.61 10.44 23.74
C GLY A 5 20.03 11.35 22.66
N PHE A 6 20.57 11.27 21.44
CA PHE A 6 19.91 11.84 20.27
C PHE A 6 18.54 11.20 20.15
N HIS A 7 17.49 11.93 20.53
CA HIS A 7 16.13 11.62 20.16
C HIS A 7 16.08 11.78 18.64
N ALA A 8 16.18 10.68 17.88
CA ALA A 8 15.93 10.72 16.45
C ALA A 8 14.48 11.20 16.28
N MET A 9 14.31 12.48 15.90
CA MET A 9 12.98 13.01 15.60
C MET A 9 12.39 12.15 14.50
N ALA A 10 11.14 11.69 14.69
CA ALA A 10 10.43 10.97 13.66
C ALA A 10 10.35 11.85 12.40
N PRO A 11 10.53 11.27 11.19
CA PRO A 11 10.43 12.03 9.95
C PRO A 11 9.09 12.74 9.84
N THR A 12 9.11 13.98 9.37
CA THR A 12 7.91 14.75 9.02
C THR A 12 7.23 14.15 7.79
N ASP A 13 5.93 14.44 7.60
CA ASP A 13 5.21 13.98 6.41
C ASP A 13 5.82 14.53 5.10
N ALA A 14 6.42 15.72 5.13
CA ALA A 14 7.13 16.29 3.98
C ALA A 14 8.41 15.50 3.64
N GLU A 15 9.18 15.09 4.65
CA GLU A 15 10.36 14.25 4.48
C GLU A 15 9.97 12.86 3.97
N LEU A 16 8.92 12.26 4.53
CA LEU A 16 8.39 10.97 4.08
C LEU A 16 7.90 11.02 2.63
N ALA A 17 7.21 12.09 2.23
CA ALA A 17 6.77 12.28 0.84
C ALA A 17 7.98 12.40 -0.10
N THR A 18 8.98 13.20 0.27
CA THR A 18 10.20 13.39 -0.53
C THR A 18 10.98 12.08 -0.69
N GLN A 19 11.14 11.32 0.39
CA GLN A 19 11.79 10.02 0.36
C GLN A 19 11.01 9.03 -0.53
N THR A 20 9.69 8.95 -0.34
CA THR A 20 8.83 8.03 -1.12
C THR A 20 8.92 8.33 -2.61
N LEU A 21 8.92 9.60 -3.01
CA LEU A 21 9.04 10.01 -4.41
C LEU A 21 10.36 9.52 -5.05
N SER A 22 11.45 9.58 -4.29
CA SER A 22 12.76 9.04 -4.73
C SER A 22 12.72 7.53 -4.90
N GLU A 23 12.14 6.82 -3.92
CA GLU A 23 12.04 5.35 -3.93
C GLU A 23 11.13 4.83 -5.05
N GLU A 24 9.97 5.47 -5.30
CA GLU A 24 9.06 5.15 -6.41
C GLU A 24 9.76 5.15 -7.77
N GLY A 25 10.71 6.07 -7.96
CA GLY A 25 11.53 6.13 -9.16
C GLY A 25 12.27 4.82 -9.44
N SER A 26 12.70 4.13 -8.38
CA SER A 26 13.53 2.92 -8.44
C SER A 26 12.74 1.61 -8.58
N PHE A 27 11.46 1.59 -8.22
CA PHE A 27 10.62 0.39 -8.26
C PHE A 27 10.06 0.13 -9.65
N ARG A 28 10.95 -0.19 -10.60
CA ARG A 28 10.59 -0.43 -11.99
C ARG A 28 11.08 -1.78 -12.49
N PHE A 29 10.26 -2.41 -13.32
CA PHE A 29 10.66 -3.55 -14.11
C PHE A 29 11.01 -3.07 -15.53
N THR A 30 12.05 -3.64 -16.14
CA THR A 30 12.37 -3.38 -17.56
C THR A 30 11.30 -3.92 -18.49
N SER A 31 10.64 -5.00 -18.08
CA SER A 31 9.48 -5.62 -18.72
C SER A 31 8.62 -6.30 -17.66
N PHE A 32 7.32 -6.40 -17.87
CA PHE A 32 6.41 -7.02 -16.89
C PHE A 32 5.37 -7.90 -17.59
N SER A 33 5.42 -9.20 -17.31
CA SER A 33 4.50 -10.21 -17.84
C SER A 33 3.50 -10.69 -16.80
N ALA A 34 2.49 -11.45 -17.23
CA ALA A 34 1.55 -12.10 -16.30
C ALA A 34 2.25 -13.10 -15.36
N SER A 35 3.29 -13.80 -15.84
CA SER A 35 4.09 -14.71 -15.00
C SER A 35 4.88 -13.96 -13.93
N ASP A 36 5.37 -12.76 -14.23
CA ASP A 36 6.02 -11.89 -13.26
C ASP A 36 5.03 -11.43 -12.19
N ALA A 37 3.80 -11.07 -12.57
CA ALA A 37 2.75 -10.71 -11.63
C ALA A 37 2.42 -11.85 -10.66
N VAL A 38 2.29 -13.09 -11.14
CA VAL A 38 2.07 -14.25 -10.29
C VAL A 38 3.23 -14.48 -9.32
N THR A 39 4.46 -14.41 -9.82
CA THR A 39 5.67 -14.62 -9.01
C THR A 39 5.82 -13.55 -7.93
N LEU A 40 5.62 -12.28 -8.29
CA LEU A 40 5.64 -11.15 -7.39
C LEU A 40 4.54 -11.28 -6.32
N GLY A 41 3.31 -11.57 -6.75
CA GLY A 41 2.16 -11.74 -5.87
C GLY A 41 2.36 -12.84 -4.82
N LEU A 42 2.86 -14.01 -5.23
CA LEU A 42 3.18 -15.11 -4.33
C LEU A 42 4.33 -14.76 -3.37
N SER A 43 5.33 -14.01 -3.84
CA SER A 43 6.45 -13.56 -3.02
C SER A 43 5.99 -12.55 -1.94
N LEU A 44 5.12 -11.62 -2.30
CA LEU A 44 4.50 -10.67 -1.37
C LEU A 44 3.65 -11.39 -0.32
N ARG A 45 2.82 -12.36 -0.75
CA ARG A 45 2.03 -13.21 0.15
C ARG A 45 2.93 -13.94 1.15
N LYS A 46 3.98 -14.61 0.66
CA LYS A 46 4.94 -15.35 1.50
C LYS A 46 5.58 -14.42 2.54
N ARG A 47 6.03 -13.24 2.10
CA ARG A 47 6.61 -12.23 2.99
C ARG A 47 5.61 -11.74 4.04
N PHE A 48 4.38 -11.40 3.66
CA PHE A 48 3.39 -10.90 4.61
C PHE A 48 3.06 -11.94 5.69
N ARG A 49 2.92 -13.22 5.31
CA ARG A 49 2.69 -14.30 6.27
C ARG A 49 3.79 -14.44 7.33
N ALA A 50 5.02 -14.08 6.99
CA ALA A 50 6.15 -14.09 7.92
C ALA A 50 6.18 -12.86 8.86
N THR A 51 5.30 -11.88 8.68
CA THR A 51 5.29 -10.67 9.51
C THR A 51 4.59 -10.90 10.85
N SER A 52 5.03 -10.15 11.87
CA SER A 52 4.36 -10.10 13.18
C SER A 52 2.90 -9.63 13.09
N ARG A 53 2.54 -8.85 12.06
CA ARG A 53 1.15 -8.41 11.82
C ARG A 53 0.25 -9.60 11.53
N HIS A 54 0.68 -10.49 10.65
CA HIS A 54 -0.08 -11.68 10.31
C HIS A 54 -0.22 -12.63 11.50
N VAL A 55 0.88 -12.86 12.23
CA VAL A 55 0.87 -13.66 13.48
C VAL A 55 -0.12 -13.10 14.50
N LYS A 56 -0.32 -11.77 14.55
CA LYS A 56 -1.33 -11.09 15.39
C LYS A 56 -2.73 -11.07 14.79
N GLY A 57 -3.03 -11.92 13.81
CA GLY A 57 -4.35 -12.06 13.23
C GLY A 57 -4.73 -10.99 12.20
N LYS A 58 -3.77 -10.27 11.60
CA LYS A 58 -4.07 -9.33 10.50
C LYS A 58 -4.01 -10.03 9.15
N GLY A 59 -5.00 -9.73 8.32
CA GLY A 59 -5.08 -10.15 6.93
C GLY A 59 -4.55 -9.11 5.95
N LEU A 60 -4.43 -9.49 4.68
CA LEU A 60 -4.06 -8.61 3.58
C LEU A 60 -4.81 -9.00 2.30
N VAL A 61 -5.19 -8.01 1.49
CA VAL A 61 -5.55 -8.20 0.08
C VAL A 61 -4.37 -7.75 -0.77
N ILE A 62 -4.06 -8.53 -1.80
CA ILE A 62 -3.07 -8.19 -2.83
C ILE A 62 -3.80 -8.19 -4.17
N SER A 63 -3.65 -7.11 -4.95
CA SER A 63 -4.12 -7.01 -6.32
C SER A 63 -3.01 -6.40 -7.17
N ILE A 64 -2.68 -7.05 -8.28
CA ILE A 64 -1.74 -6.57 -9.29
C ILE A 64 -2.54 -6.45 -10.59
N GLN A 65 -2.63 -5.23 -11.11
CA GLN A 65 -3.39 -4.91 -12.30
C GLN A 65 -2.48 -4.25 -13.33
N SER A 66 -2.80 -4.44 -14.61
CA SER A 66 -2.27 -3.57 -15.67
C SER A 66 -2.86 -2.16 -15.56
N ILE A 67 -2.24 -1.18 -16.24
CA ILE A 67 -2.78 0.20 -16.28
C ILE A 67 -4.18 0.27 -16.90
N ALA A 68 -4.50 -0.66 -17.81
CA ALA A 68 -5.83 -0.82 -18.41
C ALA A 68 -6.87 -1.45 -17.46
N GLY A 69 -6.45 -1.89 -16.27
CA GLY A 69 -7.34 -2.48 -15.26
C GLY A 69 -7.52 -4.00 -15.37
N HIS A 70 -6.80 -4.68 -16.26
CA HIS A 70 -6.79 -6.15 -16.26
C HIS A 70 -6.08 -6.69 -15.01
N THR A 71 -6.78 -7.48 -14.20
CA THR A 71 -6.21 -8.16 -13.04
C THR A 71 -5.28 -9.28 -13.50
N LEU A 72 -4.00 -9.17 -13.15
CA LEU A 72 -2.97 -10.16 -13.46
C LEU A 72 -2.75 -11.13 -12.30
N PHE A 73 -2.97 -10.65 -11.07
CA PHE A 73 -2.92 -11.47 -9.86
C PHE A 73 -3.79 -10.83 -8.78
N ALA A 74 -4.56 -11.65 -8.06
CA ALA A 74 -5.31 -11.23 -6.89
C ALA A 74 -5.34 -12.34 -5.85
N CYS A 75 -5.06 -12.04 -4.58
CA CYS A 75 -5.26 -12.99 -3.50
C CYS A 75 -5.51 -12.32 -2.15
N THR A 76 -6.21 -13.05 -1.27
CA THR A 76 -6.24 -12.76 0.16
C THR A 76 -5.10 -13.50 0.87
N VAL A 77 -4.62 -12.91 1.96
CA VAL A 77 -3.64 -13.50 2.87
C VAL A 77 -4.27 -13.55 4.26
N GLY A 78 -4.79 -14.71 4.61
CA GLY A 78 -5.59 -14.99 5.80
C GLY A 78 -6.17 -16.40 5.71
N ASP A 79 -6.62 -16.95 6.83
CA ASP A 79 -7.23 -18.28 6.89
C ASP A 79 -8.76 -18.16 6.78
N LEU A 80 -9.24 -17.63 5.63
CA LEU A 80 -10.65 -17.32 5.38
C LEU A 80 -11.56 -18.52 5.68
N GLY A 81 -12.43 -18.36 6.68
CA GLY A 81 -13.40 -19.40 7.06
C GLY A 81 -12.80 -20.61 7.78
N HIS A 82 -11.51 -20.59 8.10
CA HIS A 82 -10.88 -21.58 8.97
C HIS A 82 -11.28 -21.32 10.43
N GLY A 83 -11.34 -22.37 11.26
CA GLY A 83 -11.74 -22.23 12.66
C GLY A 83 -10.85 -21.32 13.52
N SER A 84 -9.66 -20.96 13.03
CA SER A 84 -8.78 -19.97 13.67
C SER A 84 -9.17 -18.51 13.38
N GLY A 85 -9.85 -18.24 12.24
CA GLY A 85 -10.18 -16.88 11.76
C GLY A 85 -8.98 -15.94 11.59
N ILE A 86 -7.76 -16.47 11.56
CA ILE A 86 -6.54 -15.65 11.59
C ILE A 86 -6.41 -14.87 10.30
N GLY A 87 -6.44 -13.55 10.42
CA GLY A 87 -6.26 -12.66 9.28
C GLY A 87 -7.42 -12.69 8.31
N ASP A 88 -8.64 -12.96 8.79
CA ASP A 88 -9.84 -12.83 7.97
C ASP A 88 -9.94 -11.43 7.34
N VAL A 89 -10.34 -11.43 6.07
CA VAL A 89 -10.35 -10.25 5.23
C VAL A 89 -11.77 -10.03 4.73
N SER A 90 -12.33 -8.85 4.99
CA SER A 90 -13.71 -8.52 4.61
C SER A 90 -13.81 -8.00 3.18
N MET A 91 -15.04 -7.92 2.67
CA MET A 91 -15.34 -7.25 1.39
C MET A 91 -14.86 -5.80 1.36
N ASP A 92 -14.91 -5.08 2.49
CA ASP A 92 -14.43 -3.70 2.59
C ASP A 92 -12.94 -3.57 2.26
N SER A 93 -12.16 -4.63 2.48
CA SER A 93 -10.74 -4.64 2.15
C SER A 93 -10.51 -4.64 0.64
N TRP A 94 -11.38 -5.30 -0.12
CA TRP A 94 -11.38 -5.27 -1.58
C TRP A 94 -11.85 -3.90 -2.10
N THR A 95 -12.88 -3.31 -1.50
CA THR A 95 -13.29 -1.93 -1.84
C THR A 95 -12.16 -0.93 -1.56
N CYS A 96 -11.42 -1.14 -0.47
CA CYS A 96 -10.29 -0.29 -0.10
C CYS A 96 -9.18 -0.31 -1.16
N ILE A 97 -8.81 -1.48 -1.68
CA ILE A 97 -7.74 -1.59 -2.67
C ILE A 97 -8.14 -0.95 -4.00
N GLU A 98 -9.39 -1.06 -4.44
CA GLU A 98 -9.87 -0.39 -5.65
C GLU A 98 -9.78 1.13 -5.54
N GLY A 99 -10.05 1.68 -4.36
CA GLY A 99 -9.86 3.10 -4.12
C GLY A 99 -8.41 3.55 -4.12
N MET A 100 -7.47 2.70 -3.66
CA MET A 100 -6.03 2.97 -3.74
C MET A 100 -5.54 2.92 -5.18
N VAL A 101 -5.98 1.91 -5.96
CA VAL A 101 -5.69 1.79 -7.39
C VAL A 101 -6.18 3.03 -8.14
N SER A 102 -7.37 3.54 -7.79
CA SER A 102 -7.91 4.76 -8.37
C SER A 102 -7.02 5.97 -8.09
N VAL A 103 -6.45 6.09 -6.89
CA VAL A 103 -5.47 7.15 -6.56
C VAL A 103 -4.25 7.03 -7.47
N VAL A 104 -3.63 5.85 -7.54
CA VAL A 104 -2.43 5.62 -8.36
C VAL A 104 -2.69 5.94 -9.84
N LYS A 105 -3.80 5.46 -10.40
CA LYS A 105 -4.19 5.73 -11.79
C LYS A 105 -4.41 7.23 -12.06
N ARG A 106 -4.93 7.96 -11.07
CA ARG A 106 -5.27 9.39 -11.22
C ARG A 106 -4.06 10.30 -11.05
N THR A 107 -3.16 9.98 -10.12
CA THR A 107 -2.03 10.85 -9.74
C THR A 107 -0.71 10.44 -10.37
N GLY A 108 -0.58 9.17 -10.80
CA GLY A 108 0.69 8.61 -11.26
C GLY A 108 1.70 8.32 -10.14
N HIS A 109 1.26 8.37 -8.87
CA HIS A 109 2.09 8.19 -7.69
C HIS A 109 1.45 7.21 -6.69
N SER A 110 2.25 6.62 -5.81
CA SER A 110 1.73 5.72 -4.78
C SER A 110 0.71 6.42 -3.90
N SER A 111 -0.26 5.67 -3.39
CA SER A 111 -1.27 6.23 -2.50
C SER A 111 -0.66 6.75 -1.18
N PHE A 112 0.52 6.24 -0.79
CA PHE A 112 1.28 6.71 0.37
C PHE A 112 1.96 8.05 0.12
N TYR A 113 2.61 8.26 -1.03
CA TYR A 113 3.16 9.56 -1.39
C TYR A 113 2.08 10.65 -1.40
N VAL A 114 0.93 10.35 -1.99
CA VAL A 114 -0.21 11.28 -2.06
C VAL A 114 -0.74 11.58 -0.65
N GLU A 115 -0.87 10.57 0.22
CA GLU A 115 -1.24 10.74 1.62
C GLU A 115 -0.29 11.69 2.35
N LYS A 116 1.02 11.45 2.25
CA LYS A 116 2.04 12.24 2.95
C LYS A 116 2.17 13.66 2.42
N GLY A 117 2.15 13.84 1.10
CA GLY A 117 2.12 15.18 0.51
C GLY A 117 0.89 15.98 0.90
N MET A 118 -0.28 15.32 0.98
CA MET A 118 -1.51 15.95 1.42
C MET A 118 -1.46 16.37 2.90
N SER A 119 -1.00 15.49 3.78
CA SER A 119 -0.84 15.77 5.22
C SER A 119 0.18 16.88 5.47
N ALA A 120 1.28 16.91 4.73
CA ALA A 120 2.28 17.98 4.80
C ALA A 120 1.71 19.37 4.42
N MET A 121 0.73 19.40 3.52
CA MET A 121 0.00 20.63 3.17
C MET A 121 -1.13 21.00 4.14
N GLY A 122 -1.43 20.14 5.12
CA GLY A 122 -2.58 20.31 6.02
C GLY A 122 -3.93 20.27 5.29
N LYS A 123 -3.99 19.65 4.12
CA LYS A 123 -5.20 19.57 3.30
C LYS A 123 -5.92 18.26 3.52
N THR A 124 -7.23 18.28 3.40
CA THR A 124 -8.07 17.08 3.37
C THR A 124 -8.28 16.58 1.93
N PRO A 125 -8.66 15.31 1.72
CA PRO A 125 -8.99 14.80 0.38
C PRO A 125 -10.01 15.68 -0.34
N LYS A 126 -11.05 16.14 0.38
CA LYS A 126 -12.09 17.02 -0.14
C LYS A 126 -11.54 18.33 -0.69
N GLN A 127 -10.57 18.94 0.00
CA GLN A 127 -9.91 20.19 -0.42
C GLN A 127 -8.97 19.99 -1.62
N MET A 128 -8.52 18.77 -1.86
CA MET A 128 -7.73 18.39 -3.03
C MET A 128 -8.59 17.96 -4.24
N GLY A 129 -9.92 18.09 -4.14
CA GLY A 129 -10.84 17.61 -5.17
C GLY A 129 -10.91 16.08 -5.27
N ILE A 130 -10.37 15.37 -4.26
CA ILE A 130 -10.41 13.92 -4.16
C ILE A 130 -11.70 13.56 -3.42
N GLN A 131 -12.72 13.15 -4.17
CA GLN A 131 -14.04 12.76 -3.65
C GLN A 131 -14.49 11.44 -4.30
N GLY A 132 -15.32 10.67 -3.59
CA GLY A 132 -15.87 9.40 -4.09
C GLY A 132 -14.98 8.20 -3.80
N GLU A 133 -14.71 7.38 -4.82
CA GLU A 133 -14.06 6.06 -4.74
C GLU A 133 -12.58 6.08 -4.28
N PHE A 134 -11.94 7.24 -4.19
CA PHE A 134 -10.50 7.32 -3.86
C PHE A 134 -10.19 7.01 -2.40
N ARG A 135 -9.15 6.21 -2.17
CA ARG A 135 -8.62 5.90 -0.83
C ARG A 135 -7.17 6.37 -0.72
N VAL A 136 -6.97 7.55 -0.14
CA VAL A 136 -5.66 8.20 0.06
C VAL A 136 -5.01 7.73 1.36
N ASN A 137 -4.72 6.44 1.42
CA ASN A 137 -3.94 5.80 2.48
C ASN A 137 -2.88 4.91 1.82
N GLY A 138 -1.72 4.71 2.44
CA GLY A 138 -0.67 3.85 1.90
C GLY A 138 -1.12 2.42 1.59
N GLY A 139 -0.75 1.90 0.42
CA GLY A 139 -1.04 0.52 0.01
C GLY A 139 -1.00 0.25 -1.50
N GLY A 140 -1.28 1.24 -2.34
CA GLY A 140 -1.12 1.16 -3.80
C GLY A 140 0.18 1.81 -4.27
N VAL A 141 0.86 1.17 -5.22
CA VAL A 141 2.13 1.62 -5.84
C VAL A 141 2.05 1.43 -7.34
#